data_AF-A0A959TLB4-F1
#
_entry.id   AF-A0A959TLB4-F1
#
_cell.length_a   1.000
_cell.length_b   1.000
_cell.length_c   1.000
_cell.angle_alpha   90.00
_cell.angle_beta   90.00
_cell.angle_gamma   90.00
#
_symmetry.space_group_name_H-M   'P 1'
#
loop_
_entity.id
_entity.type
_entity.pdbx_description
1 polymer ?
#
loop_
_entity_poly.entity_id
_entity_poly.type
_entity_poly.pdbx_seq_one_letter_code
_entity_poly.pdbx_strand_id
1 'polypeptide(L)'
;KEEDRSKVVRTDETKVIDGHTCRKYTFKDEEGQGEAWVAEDLDFDLYRAFGRMSSGNKTQAWQDMPYQGLALETTWQDNAGSEKVVMYVRDLQTGSVDEAMFSTKGYEVQDMTAMPTFGR
;
A
#
# COMPACT_ATOMS: atom_id res chain seq x y z
N LYS A 1 -19.34 4.23 -22.29
CA LYS A 1 -20.00 4.56 -21.00
C LYS A 1 -18.89 5.01 -20.07
N GLU A 2 -19.04 6.22 -19.56
CA GLU A 2 -18.02 7.01 -18.90
C GLU A 2 -18.01 6.71 -17.41
N GLU A 3 -16.83 6.30 -16.92
CA GLU A 3 -16.26 6.54 -15.59
C GLU A 3 -17.11 6.32 -14.32
N ASP A 4 -16.95 5.15 -13.69
CA ASP A 4 -17.00 5.04 -12.23
C ASP A 4 -15.55 4.99 -11.73
N ARG A 5 -14.88 6.15 -11.75
CA ARG A 5 -13.56 6.32 -11.14
C ARG A 5 -13.73 6.24 -9.62
N SER A 6 -13.02 5.32 -8.98
CA SER A 6 -12.90 5.19 -7.52
C SER A 6 -12.77 6.58 -6.88
N LYS A 7 -13.78 7.01 -6.12
CA LYS A 7 -13.82 8.39 -5.60
C LYS A 7 -13.00 8.48 -4.33
N VAL A 8 -11.71 8.70 -4.46
CA VAL A 8 -10.83 9.04 -3.33
C VAL A 8 -11.09 10.50 -2.93
N VAL A 9 -11.39 10.73 -1.66
CA VAL A 9 -11.70 12.04 -1.08
C VAL A 9 -10.70 12.34 0.03
N ARG A 10 -9.96 13.43 -0.12
CA ARG A 10 -9.15 14.01 0.95
C ARG A 10 -10.07 14.76 1.92
N THR A 11 -9.96 14.47 3.21
CA THR A 11 -10.73 15.16 4.26
C THR A 11 -9.85 16.19 4.97
N ASP A 12 -10.43 16.97 5.89
CA ASP A 12 -9.65 17.87 6.76
C ASP A 12 -9.22 17.22 8.08
N GLU A 13 -9.62 15.97 8.34
CA GLU A 13 -9.29 15.25 9.58
C GLU A 13 -7.80 14.89 9.61
N THR A 14 -7.15 15.19 10.75
CA THR A 14 -5.75 14.86 11.00
C THR A 14 -5.56 14.07 12.28
N LYS A 15 -4.51 13.25 12.29
CA LYS A 15 -4.01 12.62 13.52
C LYS A 15 -2.51 12.38 13.41
N VAL A 16 -1.84 12.25 14.55
CA VAL A 16 -0.40 11.94 14.59
C VAL A 16 -0.20 10.43 14.69
N ILE A 17 0.55 9.86 13.76
CA ILE A 17 0.96 8.44 13.78
C ILE A 17 2.47 8.39 13.61
N ASP A 18 3.15 7.77 14.56
CA ASP A 18 4.61 7.59 14.52
C ASP A 18 5.39 8.91 14.32
N GLY A 19 4.91 9.99 14.93
CA GLY A 19 5.49 11.33 14.80
C GLY A 19 5.08 12.11 13.54
N HIS A 20 4.40 11.47 12.59
CA HIS A 20 3.94 12.10 11.35
C HIS A 20 2.51 12.62 11.47
N THR A 21 2.25 13.83 10.95
CA THR A 21 0.89 14.35 10.87
C THR A 21 0.19 13.75 9.65
N CYS A 22 -0.65 12.76 9.90
CA CYS A 22 -1.42 12.09 8.85
C CYS A 22 -2.73 12.81 8.56
N ARG A 23 -3.08 12.88 7.29
CA ARG A 23 -4.39 13.33 6.79
C ARG A 23 -5.24 12.12 6.45
N LYS A 24 -6.53 12.18 6.76
CA LYS A 24 -7.47 11.12 6.38
C LYS A 24 -7.94 11.28 4.94
N TYR A 25 -7.93 10.16 4.24
CA TYR A 25 -8.54 9.95 2.94
C TYR A 25 -9.60 8.87 3.05
N THR A 26 -10.71 9.03 2.33
CA THR A 26 -11.74 8.00 2.20
C THR A 26 -11.87 7.59 0.76
N PHE A 27 -12.10 6.32 0.49
CA PHE A 27 -12.28 5.81 -0.87
C PHE A 27 -13.44 4.82 -0.90
N LYS A 28 -14.14 4.79 -2.03
CA LYS A 28 -15.29 3.92 -2.25
C LYS A 28 -15.41 3.56 -3.73
N ASP A 29 -15.75 2.31 -3.97
CA ASP A 29 -16.05 1.74 -5.28
C ASP A 29 -17.21 0.72 -5.17
N GLU A 30 -17.44 -0.04 -6.24
CA GLU A 30 -18.47 -1.06 -6.32
C GLU A 30 -18.20 -2.26 -5.39
N GLU A 31 -16.94 -2.52 -5.04
CA GLU A 31 -16.53 -3.67 -4.24
C GLU A 31 -16.55 -3.35 -2.74
N GLY A 32 -16.20 -2.11 -2.37
CA GLY A 32 -16.16 -1.72 -0.96
C GLY A 32 -15.86 -0.26 -0.69
N GLN A 33 -15.53 0.01 0.56
CA GLN A 33 -15.17 1.34 1.04
C GLN A 33 -14.09 1.25 2.11
N GLY A 34 -13.33 2.33 2.25
CA GLY A 34 -12.22 2.38 3.18
C GLY A 34 -11.77 3.78 3.53
N GLU A 35 -10.83 3.82 4.46
CA GLU A 35 -10.10 5.02 4.82
C GLU A 35 -8.61 4.74 4.93
N ALA A 36 -7.80 5.74 4.62
CA ALA A 36 -6.35 5.71 4.76
C ALA A 36 -5.89 6.97 5.51
N TRP A 37 -4.94 6.79 6.42
CA TRP A 37 -4.26 7.88 7.12
C TRP A 37 -2.88 8.04 6.51
N VAL A 38 -2.72 9.11 5.73
CA VAL A 38 -1.55 9.34 4.88
C VAL A 38 -0.67 10.40 5.49
N ALA A 39 0.60 10.06 5.75
CA ALA A 39 1.66 11.01 6.09
C ALA A 39 2.13 11.70 4.80
N GLU A 40 1.63 12.92 4.55
CA GLU A 40 1.92 13.71 3.35
C GLU A 40 3.34 14.31 3.36
N ASP A 41 4.01 14.30 4.52
CA ASP A 41 5.39 14.79 4.69
C ASP A 41 6.46 13.77 4.30
N LEU A 42 6.08 12.50 4.13
CA LEU A 42 6.95 11.44 3.66
C LEU A 42 6.97 11.40 2.13
N ASP A 43 8.11 11.72 1.54
CA ASP A 43 8.32 11.60 0.09
C ASP A 43 8.50 10.12 -0.30
N PHE A 44 7.37 9.42 -0.38
CA PHE A 44 7.31 8.02 -0.77
C PHE A 44 6.57 7.87 -2.10
N ASP A 45 7.35 7.60 -3.15
CA ASP A 45 6.83 7.34 -4.49
C ASP A 45 6.34 5.88 -4.58
N LEU A 46 5.08 5.67 -4.16
CA LEU A 46 4.37 4.39 -4.28
C LEU A 46 4.44 3.83 -5.71
N TYR A 47 4.35 4.70 -6.72
CA TYR A 47 4.39 4.31 -8.12
C TYR A 47 5.75 3.69 -8.50
N ARG A 48 6.86 4.28 -8.06
CA ARG A 48 8.19 3.69 -8.26
C ARG A 48 8.40 2.42 -7.45
N ALA A 49 7.94 2.38 -6.20
CA ALA A 49 8.12 1.24 -5.32
C ALA A 49 7.38 -0.02 -5.83
N PHE A 50 6.11 0.13 -6.22
CA PHE A 50 5.27 -0.99 -6.63
C PHE A 50 5.18 -1.19 -8.15
N GLY A 51 5.46 -0.17 -8.96
CA GLY A 51 5.46 -0.26 -10.42
C GLY A 51 6.48 -1.27 -10.97
N ARG A 52 7.58 -1.50 -10.25
CA ARG A 52 8.61 -2.51 -10.64
C ARG A 52 8.29 -3.93 -10.17
N MET A 53 7.40 -4.08 -9.18
CA MET A 53 7.02 -5.36 -8.59
C MET A 53 5.84 -6.02 -9.33
N SER A 54 5.21 -5.29 -10.24
CA SER A 54 4.00 -5.68 -10.95
C SER A 54 4.30 -6.12 -12.38
N SER A 55 4.50 -7.41 -12.60
CA SER A 55 4.44 -8.02 -13.94
C SER A 55 3.01 -8.40 -14.38
N GLY A 56 1.96 -7.91 -13.69
CA GLY A 56 0.57 -8.28 -13.99
C GLY A 56 -0.45 -7.20 -13.66
N ASN A 57 -1.52 -7.14 -14.46
CA ASN A 57 -2.60 -6.14 -14.52
C ASN A 57 -3.39 -5.82 -13.22
N LYS A 58 -2.96 -6.26 -12.03
CA LYS A 58 -3.70 -6.04 -10.77
C LYS A 58 -3.30 -4.75 -10.02
N THR A 59 -2.32 -4.01 -10.54
CA THR A 59 -1.69 -2.88 -9.82
C THR A 59 -2.31 -1.53 -10.16
N GLN A 60 -3.21 -1.50 -11.14
CA GLN A 60 -3.80 -0.26 -11.65
C GLN A 60 -4.61 0.50 -10.59
N ALA A 61 -5.27 -0.20 -9.66
CA ALA A 61 -6.08 0.44 -8.60
C ALA A 61 -5.27 1.25 -7.58
N TRP A 62 -4.02 0.87 -7.30
CA TRP A 62 -3.15 1.59 -6.36
C TRP A 62 -2.33 2.69 -7.05
N GLN A 63 -2.13 2.59 -8.36
CA GLN A 63 -1.31 3.49 -9.17
C GLN A 63 -1.98 4.84 -9.45
N ASP A 64 -3.31 4.90 -9.41
CA ASP A 64 -4.08 6.12 -9.71
C ASP A 64 -4.55 6.88 -8.45
N MET A 65 -4.01 6.55 -7.27
CA MET A 65 -4.40 7.24 -6.04
C MET A 65 -3.88 8.69 -6.02
N PRO A 66 -4.76 9.69 -5.87
CA PRO A 66 -4.41 11.11 -6.06
C PRO A 66 -3.70 11.74 -4.86
N TYR A 67 -2.96 10.96 -4.06
CA TYR A 67 -2.23 11.46 -2.90
C TYR A 67 -0.73 11.13 -2.99
N GLN A 68 0.08 12.09 -2.54
CA GLN A 68 1.50 11.91 -2.32
C GLN A 68 1.71 11.66 -0.83
N GLY A 69 2.50 10.64 -0.48
CA GLY A 69 2.74 10.24 0.91
C GLY A 69 2.67 8.74 1.14
N LEU A 70 2.95 8.35 2.38
CA LEU A 70 2.84 6.96 2.83
C LEU A 70 1.59 6.78 3.69
N ALA A 71 0.75 5.81 3.35
CA ALA A 71 -0.38 5.41 4.20
C ALA A 71 0.15 4.62 5.41
N LEU A 72 0.01 5.20 6.61
CA LEU A 72 0.46 4.56 7.85
C LEU A 72 -0.63 3.70 8.49
N GLU A 73 -1.89 3.99 8.20
CA GLU A 73 -3.01 3.12 8.57
C GLU A 73 -4.02 3.07 7.44
N THR A 74 -4.52 1.89 7.10
CA THR A 74 -5.54 1.71 6.06
C THR A 74 -6.59 0.73 6.56
N THR A 75 -7.86 1.09 6.42
CA THR A 75 -8.99 0.21 6.64
C THR A 75 -9.76 0.06 5.34
N TRP A 76 -10.11 -1.17 4.98
CA TRP A 76 -11.03 -1.46 3.89
C TRP A 76 -12.07 -2.48 4.35
N GLN A 77 -13.27 -2.37 3.82
CA GLN A 77 -14.34 -3.33 4.02
C GLN A 77 -15.14 -3.50 2.72
N ASP A 78 -15.61 -4.72 2.48
CA ASP A 78 -16.55 -4.98 1.40
C ASP A 78 -17.92 -4.34 1.70
N ASN A 79 -18.72 -4.13 0.65
CA ASN A 79 -20.06 -3.55 0.80
C ASN A 79 -21.03 -4.46 1.57
N ALA A 80 -20.78 -5.77 1.63
CA ALA A 80 -21.55 -6.73 2.42
C ALA A 80 -21.14 -6.77 3.90
N GLY A 81 -20.00 -6.18 4.27
CA GLY A 81 -19.42 -6.22 5.63
C GLY A 81 -18.91 -7.60 6.05
N SER A 82 -18.71 -8.52 5.10
CA SER A 82 -18.22 -9.87 5.37
C SER A 82 -16.70 -9.93 5.51
N GLU A 83 -15.99 -8.98 4.88
CA GLU A 83 -14.54 -8.88 4.90
C GLU A 83 -14.10 -7.50 5.35
N LYS A 84 -13.13 -7.47 6.27
CA LYS A 84 -12.50 -6.24 6.73
C LYS A 84 -11.00 -6.44 6.82
N VAL A 85 -10.27 -5.56 6.15
CA VAL A 85 -8.82 -5.52 6.18
C VAL A 85 -8.42 -4.25 6.92
N VAL A 86 -7.54 -4.40 7.92
CA VAL A 86 -6.93 -3.27 8.60
C VAL A 86 -5.43 -3.45 8.58
N MET A 87 -4.73 -2.45 8.05
CA MET A 87 -3.28 -2.42 7.94
C MET A 87 -2.74 -1.28 8.80
N TYR A 88 -1.69 -1.58 9.54
CA TYR A 88 -0.95 -0.62 10.36
C TYR A 88 0.53 -0.71 9.99
N VAL A 89 1.15 0.43 9.72
CA VAL A 89 2.59 0.60 9.68
C VAL A 89 3.02 1.04 11.07
N ARG A 90 4.01 0.34 11.64
CA ARG A 90 4.58 0.61 12.96
C ARG A 90 6.10 0.63 12.83
N ASP A 91 6.75 1.38 13.70
CA ASP A 91 8.21 1.49 13.78
C ASP A 91 8.83 1.92 12.44
N LEU A 92 8.26 2.98 11.83
CA LEU A 92 8.72 3.49 10.55
C LEU A 92 10.13 4.05 10.69
N GLN A 93 11.05 3.51 9.89
CA GLN A 93 12.41 4.02 9.76
C GLN A 93 12.62 4.55 8.35
N THR A 94 13.09 5.80 8.25
CA THR A 94 13.42 6.44 6.97
C THR A 94 14.93 6.61 6.84
N GLY A 95 15.46 6.44 5.63
CA GLY A 95 16.89 6.53 5.35
C GLY A 95 17.57 5.17 5.21
N SER A 96 18.65 4.94 5.96
CA SER A 96 19.43 3.70 5.88
C SER A 96 18.77 2.57 6.67
N VAL A 97 18.43 1.50 5.98
CA VAL A 97 18.00 0.24 6.58
C VAL A 97 19.22 -0.60 6.97
N ASP A 98 19.14 -1.32 8.09
CA ASP A 98 20.18 -2.28 8.48
C ASP A 98 20.23 -3.42 7.45
N GLU A 99 21.40 -3.65 6.84
CA GLU A 99 21.62 -4.73 5.87
C GLU A 99 21.32 -6.10 6.47
N ALA A 100 21.43 -6.25 7.79
CA ALA A 100 21.07 -7.48 8.50
C ALA A 100 19.61 -7.88 8.27
N MET A 101 18.70 -6.92 8.01
CA MET A 101 17.30 -7.18 7.69
C MET A 101 17.11 -7.96 6.38
N PHE A 102 18.09 -7.90 5.48
CA PHE A 102 18.08 -8.62 4.20
C PHE A 102 18.96 -9.87 4.23
N SER A 103 19.50 -10.24 5.40
CA SER A 103 20.34 -11.41 5.53
C SER A 103 19.51 -12.69 5.44
N THR A 104 19.93 -13.61 4.57
CA THR A 104 19.39 -14.97 4.51
C THR A 104 20.05 -15.90 5.54
N LYS A 105 20.90 -15.37 6.42
CA LYS A 105 21.59 -16.16 7.45
C LYS A 105 20.57 -16.78 8.39
N GLY A 106 20.47 -18.11 8.37
CA GLY A 106 19.51 -18.88 9.17
C GLY A 106 18.26 -19.33 8.41
N TYR A 107 18.10 -18.95 7.15
CA TYR A 107 17.07 -19.46 6.25
C TYR A 107 17.65 -20.49 5.28
N GLU A 108 16.89 -21.55 5.01
CA GLU A 108 17.21 -22.49 3.93
C GLU A 108 16.75 -21.90 2.61
N VAL A 109 17.68 -21.39 1.81
CA VAL A 109 17.39 -20.83 0.48
C VAL A 109 17.39 -21.98 -0.53
N GLN A 110 16.24 -22.25 -1.12
CA GLN A 110 16.12 -23.23 -2.22
C GLN A 110 16.06 -22.51 -3.56
N ASP A 111 16.93 -22.93 -4.49
CA ASP A 111 16.93 -22.44 -5.87
C ASP A 111 15.83 -23.14 -6.68
N MET A 112 14.80 -22.37 -7.03
CA MET A 112 13.66 -22.85 -7.82
C MET A 112 13.78 -22.53 -9.32
N THR A 113 14.90 -21.96 -9.79
CA THR A 113 15.07 -21.60 -11.22
C THR A 113 15.02 -22.80 -12.16
N ALA A 114 15.27 -24.01 -11.67
CA ALA A 114 15.17 -25.25 -12.44
C ALA A 114 13.75 -25.85 -12.50
N MET A 115 12.74 -25.27 -11.82
CA MET A 115 11.36 -25.76 -11.91
C MET A 115 10.68 -25.29 -13.20
N PRO A 116 10.19 -26.21 -14.06
CA PRO A 116 9.72 -25.90 -15.42
C PRO A 116 8.37 -25.15 -15.50
N THR A 117 7.85 -24.60 -14.40
CA THR A 117 6.51 -23.99 -14.33
C THR A 117 6.48 -22.47 -14.48
N PHE A 118 7.62 -21.77 -14.54
CA PHE A 118 7.66 -20.30 -14.65
C PHE A 118 8.40 -19.79 -15.90
N GLY A 119 8.33 -20.55 -17.00
CA GLY A 119 8.90 -20.17 -18.28
C GLY A 119 8.00 -20.55 -19.45
N ARG A 120 6.89 -19.83 -19.61
CA ARG A 120 6.24 -19.57 -20.91
C ARG A 120 5.26 -18.40 -20.80
#